data_AF-A0A5Y8XIN8-F1
#
_entry.id   AF-A0A5Y8XIN8-F1
#
_cell.length_a   1.000
_cell.length_b   1.000
_cell.length_c   1.000
_cell.angle_alpha   90.00
_cell.angle_beta   90.00
_cell.angle_gamma   90.00
#
_symmetry.space_group_name_H-M   'P 1'
#
loop_
_entity.id
_entity.type
_entity.pdbx_description
1 polymer ?
#
loop_
_entity_poly.entity_id
_entity_poly.type
_entity_poly.pdbx_seq_one_letter_code
_entity_poly.pdbx_strand_id
1 'polypeptide(L)'
;MDSTPESRNEFDDAMDGYRNGMKTNFDVDTPNDWSEQQATLFKDTLVLSAKLAALTPPQGYPNAPYYFTPERLEWIYKRGYLDKLLDPRIPAIYRYNFPEDLRAKIRAYAKEHNIKE
;
A
#
# COMPACT_ATOMS: atom_id res chain seq x y z
N MET A 1 -1.35 23.87 -2.85
CA MET A 1 -2.63 23.79 -2.12
C MET A 1 -2.64 22.40 -1.51
N ASP A 2 -2.56 22.30 -0.20
CA ASP A 2 -2.53 20.99 0.48
C ASP A 2 -3.94 20.39 0.48
N SER A 3 -4.02 19.06 0.47
CA SER A 3 -5.32 18.36 0.49
C SER A 3 -6.05 18.59 1.82
N THR A 4 -7.36 18.82 1.78
CA THR A 4 -8.21 18.92 2.97
C THR A 4 -8.66 17.53 3.45
N PRO A 5 -9.09 17.37 4.71
CA PRO A 5 -9.65 16.10 5.21
C PRO A 5 -10.81 15.58 4.33
N GLU A 6 -11.67 16.48 3.85
CA GLU A 6 -12.80 16.14 2.99
C GLU A 6 -12.32 15.52 1.66
N SER A 7 -11.36 16.17 0.99
CA SER A 7 -10.80 15.67 -0.28
C SER A 7 -10.07 14.32 -0.13
N ARG A 8 -9.50 14.05 1.05
CA ARG A 8 -8.85 12.77 1.37
C ARG A 8 -9.86 11.67 1.60
N ASN A 9 -10.95 11.95 2.31
CA ASN A 9 -12.05 11.01 2.49
C ASN A 9 -12.71 10.66 1.15
N GLU A 10 -12.96 11.65 0.29
CA GLU A 10 -13.49 11.41 -1.06
C GLU A 10 -12.56 10.51 -1.90
N PHE A 11 -11.24 10.72 -1.78
CA PHE A 11 -10.26 9.85 -2.41
C PHE A 11 -10.32 8.41 -1.88
N ASP A 12 -10.39 8.22 -0.56
CA ASP A 12 -10.49 6.89 0.05
C ASP A 12 -11.78 6.17 -0.36
N ASP A 13 -12.91 6.88 -0.40
CA ASP A 13 -14.20 6.34 -0.83
C ASP A 13 -14.15 5.91 -2.31
N ALA A 14 -13.56 6.74 -3.18
CA ALA A 14 -13.38 6.40 -4.58
C ALA A 14 -12.43 5.20 -4.77
N MET A 15 -11.35 5.14 -4.00
CA MET A 15 -10.40 4.03 -3.99
C MET A 15 -11.05 2.73 -3.52
N ASP A 16 -11.87 2.76 -2.48
CA ASP A 16 -12.60 1.59 -2.00
C ASP A 16 -13.65 1.14 -3.03
N GLY A 17 -14.38 2.08 -3.64
CA GLY A 17 -15.30 1.81 -4.74
C GLY A 17 -14.60 1.13 -5.92
N TYR A 18 -13.44 1.65 -6.33
CA TYR A 18 -12.62 1.05 -7.38
C TYR A 18 -12.13 -0.34 -7.00
N ARG A 19 -11.57 -0.52 -5.79
CA ARG A 19 -11.05 -1.80 -5.31
C ARG A 19 -12.15 -2.87 -5.26
N ASN A 20 -13.34 -2.51 -4.77
CA ASN A 20 -14.47 -3.43 -4.67
C ASN A 20 -15.10 -3.71 -6.03
N GLY A 21 -15.19 -2.71 -6.91
CA GLY A 21 -15.75 -2.84 -8.26
C GLY A 21 -14.84 -3.52 -9.28
N MET A 22 -13.52 -3.36 -9.15
CA MET A 22 -12.50 -4.00 -9.99
C MET A 22 -12.00 -5.33 -9.42
N LYS A 23 -12.63 -5.84 -8.36
CA LYS A 23 -12.28 -7.15 -7.83
C LYS A 23 -12.67 -8.22 -8.86
N THR A 24 -11.70 -8.65 -9.66
CA THR A 24 -11.89 -9.80 -10.53
C THR A 24 -11.89 -11.05 -9.65
N ASN A 25 -13.07 -11.63 -9.47
CA ASN A 25 -13.23 -12.89 -8.76
C ASN A 25 -12.69 -14.01 -9.65
N PHE A 26 -11.51 -14.50 -9.30
CA PHE A 26 -10.84 -15.61 -9.99
C PHE A 26 -11.17 -16.97 -9.35
N ASP A 27 -11.99 -16.95 -8.29
CA ASP A 27 -12.48 -18.08 -7.51
C ASP A 27 -13.84 -18.61 -8.00
N VAL A 28 -14.33 -18.11 -9.14
CA VAL A 28 -15.59 -18.56 -9.75
C VAL A 28 -15.35 -19.61 -10.82
N ASP A 29 -16.27 -20.57 -10.92
CA ASP A 29 -16.27 -21.56 -12.00
C ASP A 29 -16.45 -20.88 -13.36
N THR A 30 -15.87 -21.48 -14.40
CA THR A 30 -16.11 -21.04 -15.78
C THR A 30 -17.57 -21.31 -16.15
N PRO A 31 -18.36 -20.30 -16.56
CA PRO A 31 -19.76 -20.51 -16.92
C PRO A 31 -19.94 -21.50 -18.08
N ASN A 32 -20.93 -22.38 -17.97
CA ASN A 32 -21.21 -23.41 -18.98
C ASN A 32 -21.78 -22.86 -20.30
N ASP A 33 -22.27 -21.63 -20.31
CA ASP A 33 -22.82 -20.93 -21.47
C ASP A 33 -21.74 -20.26 -22.35
N TRP A 34 -20.48 -20.27 -21.91
CA TRP A 34 -19.38 -19.69 -22.67
C TRP A 34 -18.96 -20.59 -23.84
N SER A 35 -18.62 -19.96 -24.96
CA SER A 35 -17.91 -20.63 -26.04
C SER A 35 -16.50 -21.08 -25.59
N GLU A 36 -15.94 -22.08 -26.27
CA GLU A 36 -14.58 -22.57 -26.00
C GLU A 36 -13.53 -21.45 -26.09
N GLN A 37 -13.71 -20.50 -27.03
CA GLN A 37 -12.83 -19.34 -27.17
C GLN A 37 -12.90 -18.41 -25.95
N GLN A 38 -14.09 -18.15 -25.43
CA GLN A 38 -14.27 -17.32 -24.23
C GLN A 38 -13.66 -18.00 -22.99
N ALA A 39 -13.91 -19.31 -22.82
CA ALA A 39 -13.33 -20.10 -21.74
C ALA A 39 -11.79 -20.12 -21.79
N THR A 40 -11.22 -20.23 -22.99
CA THR A 40 -9.77 -20.22 -23.19
C THR A 40 -9.18 -18.85 -22.88
N LEU A 41 -9.78 -17.77 -23.41
CA LEU A 41 -9.32 -16.40 -23.15
C LEU A 41 -9.35 -16.04 -21.66
N PHE A 42 -10.39 -16.47 -20.95
CA PHE A 42 -10.47 -16.28 -19.50
C PHE A 42 -9.33 -16.99 -18.77
N LYS A 43 -9.05 -18.26 -19.10
CA LYS A 43 -7.91 -19.02 -18.53
C LYS A 43 -6.56 -18.35 -18.80
N ASP A 44 -6.34 -17.86 -20.02
CA ASP A 44 -5.10 -17.15 -20.36
C ASP A 44 -4.96 -15.86 -19.57
N THR A 45 -6.07 -15.12 -19.40
CA THR A 45 -6.12 -13.91 -18.58
C THR A 45 -5.81 -14.22 -17.12
N LEU A 46 -6.36 -15.31 -16.55
CA LEU A 46 -6.05 -15.77 -15.20
C LEU A 46 -4.56 -16.01 -15.01
N VAL A 47 -3.94 -16.78 -15.92
CA VAL A 47 -2.51 -17.11 -15.86
C VAL A 47 -1.66 -15.84 -15.98
N LEU A 48 -2.03 -14.92 -16.88
CA LEU A 48 -1.33 -13.65 -17.03
C LEU A 48 -1.41 -12.80 -15.76
N SER A 49 -2.61 -12.60 -15.22
CA SER A 49 -2.82 -11.84 -13.98
C SER A 49 -2.07 -12.45 -12.80
N ALA A 50 -2.06 -13.78 -12.66
CA ALA A 50 -1.31 -14.47 -11.61
C ALA A 50 0.20 -14.28 -11.76
N LYS A 51 0.74 -14.36 -12.98
CA LYS A 51 2.16 -14.10 -13.26
C LYS A 51 2.54 -12.65 -12.95
N LEU A 52 1.70 -11.69 -13.34
CA LEU A 52 1.91 -10.29 -13.00
C LEU A 52 1.89 -10.09 -11.48
N ALA A 53 0.91 -10.64 -10.76
CA ALA A 53 0.84 -10.54 -9.31
C ALA A 53 2.04 -11.17 -8.60
N ALA A 54 2.57 -12.29 -9.10
CA ALA A 54 3.77 -12.93 -8.56
C ALA A 54 5.06 -12.11 -8.81
N LEU A 55 5.12 -11.39 -9.93
CA LEU A 55 6.22 -10.48 -10.25
C LEU A 55 6.11 -9.14 -9.55
N THR A 56 4.89 -8.72 -9.19
CA THR A 56 4.64 -7.45 -8.54
C THR A 56 4.82 -7.62 -7.03
N PRO A 57 5.79 -6.93 -6.41
CA PRO A 57 5.92 -6.86 -4.96
C PRO A 57 4.56 -6.57 -4.28
N PRO A 58 4.11 -7.33 -3.26
CA PRO A 58 3.02 -6.88 -2.39
C PRO A 58 3.25 -5.44 -1.91
N GLN A 59 2.18 -4.63 -1.95
CA GLN A 59 2.15 -3.30 -1.35
C GLN A 59 2.69 -3.37 0.09
N GLY A 60 3.74 -2.59 0.38
CA GLY A 60 4.46 -2.66 1.65
C GLY A 60 5.71 -3.54 1.66
N TYR A 61 6.39 -3.73 0.51
CA TYR A 61 7.80 -4.12 0.51
C TYR A 61 8.61 -3.24 1.48
N PRO A 62 9.77 -3.70 2.01
CA PRO A 62 10.49 -2.99 3.08
C PRO A 62 10.73 -1.49 2.82
N ASN A 63 10.74 -1.07 1.56
CA ASN A 63 10.97 0.31 1.11
C ASN A 63 9.77 0.96 0.37
N ALA A 64 8.64 0.26 0.19
CA ALA A 64 7.46 0.83 -0.48
C ALA A 64 6.57 1.52 0.57
N PRO A 65 6.36 2.85 0.49
CA PRO A 65 5.49 3.55 1.43
C PRO A 65 4.06 3.02 1.33
N TYR A 66 3.41 2.79 2.46
CA TYR A 66 1.96 2.70 2.51
C TYR A 66 1.40 4.09 2.23
N TYR A 67 0.92 4.33 1.00
CA TYR A 67 0.26 5.58 0.62
C TYR A 67 -1.20 5.56 1.05
N PHE A 68 -1.43 5.63 2.35
CA PHE A 68 -2.77 5.83 2.92
C PHE A 68 -2.92 7.28 3.36
N THR A 69 -4.14 7.79 3.33
CA THR A 69 -4.46 9.08 3.95
C THR A 69 -4.18 9.02 5.46
N PRO A 70 -3.85 10.14 6.12
CA PRO A 70 -3.67 10.17 7.57
C PRO A 70 -4.85 9.57 8.35
N GLU A 71 -6.08 9.82 7.89
CA GLU A 71 -7.33 9.37 8.49
C GLU A 71 -7.48 7.84 8.37
N ARG A 72 -7.19 7.28 7.18
CA ARG A 72 -7.16 5.84 6.95
C ARG A 72 -6.09 5.15 7.78
N LEU A 73 -4.89 5.72 7.87
CA LEU A 73 -3.78 5.18 8.68
C LEU A 73 -4.17 5.08 10.15
N GLU A 74 -4.76 6.14 10.70
CA GLU A 74 -5.23 6.17 12.08
C GLU A 74 -6.31 5.10 12.34
N TRP A 75 -7.23 4.91 11.39
CA TRP A 75 -8.25 3.87 11.48
C TRP A 75 -7.64 2.45 11.46
N ILE A 76 -6.70 2.17 10.55
CA ILE A 76 -6.02 0.87 10.44
C ILE A 76 -5.21 0.59 11.72
N TYR A 77 -4.50 1.59 12.24
CA TYR A 77 -3.74 1.50 13.48
C TYR A 77 -4.64 1.17 14.68
N LYS A 78 -5.75 1.91 14.86
CA LYS A 78 -6.71 1.68 15.96
C LYS A 78 -7.33 0.28 15.93
N ARG A 79 -7.46 -0.32 14.75
CA ARG A 79 -7.98 -1.69 14.59
C ARG A 79 -6.93 -2.79 14.74
N GLY A 80 -5.65 -2.44 14.89
CA GLY A 80 -4.56 -3.39 15.06
C GLY A 80 -4.13 -4.10 13.76
N TYR A 81 -4.51 -3.57 12.60
CA TYR A 81 -4.10 -4.12 11.30
C TYR A 81 -2.72 -3.61 10.84
N LEU A 82 -2.24 -2.51 11.43
CA LEU A 82 -0.93 -1.94 11.13
C LEU A 82 0.11 -2.50 12.10
N ASP A 83 1.15 -3.15 11.58
CA ASP A 83 2.32 -3.49 12.40
C ASP A 83 2.97 -2.20 12.91
N LYS A 84 3.15 -2.10 14.22
CA LYS A 84 3.82 -0.97 14.89
C LYS A 84 5.22 -0.69 14.33
N LEU A 85 5.89 -1.71 13.79
CA LEU A 85 7.23 -1.59 13.19
C LEU A 85 7.18 -1.02 11.77
N LEU A 86 6.02 -1.11 11.11
CA LEU A 86 5.77 -0.65 9.75
C LEU A 86 4.91 0.63 9.71
N ASP A 87 4.72 1.30 10.85
CA ASP A 87 3.91 2.50 10.92
C ASP A 87 4.58 3.65 10.12
N PRO A 88 3.98 4.09 8.99
CA PRO A 88 4.57 5.13 8.15
C PRO A 88 4.52 6.50 8.82
N ARG A 89 3.72 6.69 9.88
CA ARG A 89 3.62 7.93 10.64
C ARG A 89 4.84 8.15 11.54
N ILE A 90 5.58 7.10 11.86
CA ILE A 90 6.84 7.20 12.59
C ILE A 90 7.93 7.58 11.58
N PRO A 91 8.59 8.74 11.75
CA PRO A 91 9.72 9.13 10.90
C PRO A 91 10.75 8.00 10.82
N ALA A 92 11.30 7.76 9.62
CA ALA A 92 12.19 6.64 9.36
C ALA A 92 13.33 6.55 10.38
N ILE A 93 13.89 7.70 10.77
CA ILE A 93 14.97 7.81 11.76
C ILE A 93 14.61 7.17 13.12
N TYR A 94 13.34 7.12 13.51
CA TYR A 94 12.88 6.58 14.79
C TYR A 94 12.36 5.14 14.71
N ARG A 95 12.36 4.53 13.52
CA ARG A 95 11.94 3.13 13.36
C ARG A 95 12.93 2.17 14.04
N TYR A 96 12.42 1.03 14.49
CA TYR A 96 13.19 0.02 15.23
C TYR A 96 14.38 -0.53 14.42
N ASN A 97 14.21 -0.72 13.11
CA ASN A 97 15.21 -1.26 12.20
C ASN A 97 16.15 -0.20 11.59
N PHE A 98 16.05 1.06 12.02
CA PHE A 98 16.87 2.13 11.45
C PHE A 98 18.32 2.02 11.95
N PRO A 99 19.33 2.03 11.07
CA PRO A 99 20.73 1.90 11.50
C PRO A 99 21.17 3.02 12.44
N GLU A 100 21.73 2.66 13.60
CA GLU A 100 22.13 3.62 14.63
C GLU A 100 23.30 4.51 14.17
N ASP A 101 24.18 4.00 13.30
CA ASP A 101 25.28 4.77 12.71
C ASP A 101 24.76 5.90 11.80
N LEU A 102 23.73 5.62 10.99
CA LEU A 102 23.06 6.63 10.18
C LEU A 102 22.31 7.63 11.04
N ARG A 103 21.64 7.17 12.11
CA ARG A 103 20.96 8.05 13.06
C ARG A 103 21.93 9.05 13.69
N ALA A 104 23.10 8.59 14.11
CA ALA A 104 24.16 9.43 14.65
C ALA A 104 24.65 10.47 13.64
N LYS A 105 24.90 10.07 12.39
CA LYS A 105 25.32 10.98 11.30
C LYS A 105 24.27 12.05 11.01
N ILE A 106 22.99 11.69 10.94
CA ILE A 106 21.90 12.64 10.68
C ILE A 106 21.79 13.66 11.83
N ARG A 107 21.87 13.22 13.09
CA ARG A 107 21.85 14.12 14.26
C ARG A 107 23.06 15.05 14.30
N ALA A 108 24.25 14.56 13.95
CA ALA A 108 25.45 15.37 13.88
C ALA A 108 25.32 16.47 12.81
N TYR A 109 24.85 16.11 11.63
CA TYR A 109 24.57 17.05 10.54
C TYR A 109 23.52 18.10 10.94
N ALA A 110 22.42 17.68 11.57
CA ALA A 110 21.39 18.60 12.05
C ALA A 110 21.95 19.61 13.07
N LYS A 111 22.82 19.17 13.96
CA LYS A 111 23.51 20.03 14.95
C LYS A 111 24.48 21.00 14.28
N GLU A 112 25.26 20.55 13.32
CA GLU A 112 26.22 21.39 12.58
C GLU A 112 25.51 22.50 11.79
N HIS A 113 24.36 22.18 11.21
CA HIS A 113 23.60 23.10 10.36
C HIS A 113 22.43 23.80 11.07
N ASN A 114 22.33 23.70 12.40
CA ASN A 114 21.25 24.32 13.19
C ASN A 114 19.83 23.96 12.70
N ILE A 115 19.66 22.75 12.18
CA ILE A 115 18.37 22.22 11.72
C ILE A 115 17.58 21.81 12.96
N LYS A 116 16.38 22.37 13.12
CA LYS A 116 15.48 22.03 14.22
C LYS A 116 14.80 20.69 13.96
N GLU A 117 14.59 19.91 15.01
CA GLU A 117 13.75 18.70 15.01
C GLU A 117 12.28 19.00 14.68
#